data_AF-A0A9W6WAL4-F1
#
_entry.id   AF-A0A9W6WAL4-F1
#
_cell.length_a   1.000
_cell.length_b   1.000
_cell.length_c   1.000
_cell.angle_alpha   90.00
_cell.angle_beta   90.00
_cell.angle_gamma   90.00
#
_symmetry.space_group_name_H-M   'P 1'
#
loop_
_entity.id
_entity.type
_entity.pdbx_description
1 polymer ?
#
loop_
_entity_poly.entity_id
_entity_poly.type
_entity_poly.pdbx_seq_one_letter_code
_entity_poly.pdbx_strand_id
1 'polypeptide(L)'
;MRALALALLTAAVLASAAACSKAPPPDAAAQPSASAPTSGTVSGTPPLPSSTATRDEAPGASLSAALSLTASGGLAGGEDTITVAVDGAWSRDRSGKVGEGRLNERMITRLNVLIADPGLAEGGAAKPGAQCPDMIRYTLTVGEHTYRSGCDGMPNDVFAAIVDNLREAAS
;
A
#
# COMPACT_ATOMS: atom_id res chain seq x y z
N MET A 1 49.73 2.95 -12.03
CA MET A 1 50.41 1.70 -12.43
C MET A 1 49.46 0.54 -12.17
N ARG A 2 49.13 -0.22 -13.22
CA ARG A 2 48.66 -1.63 -13.26
C ARG A 2 47.35 -1.94 -12.51
N ALA A 3 46.19 -2.07 -13.15
CA ALA A 3 45.77 -3.00 -14.23
C ALA A 3 45.73 -4.49 -13.82
N LEU A 4 44.51 -5.05 -13.95
CA LEU A 4 44.09 -6.46 -14.09
C LEU A 4 44.15 -7.41 -12.87
N ALA A 5 42.98 -7.98 -12.53
CA ALA A 5 42.69 -9.39 -12.87
C ALA A 5 41.18 -9.69 -12.81
N LEU A 6 40.63 -9.97 -14.00
CA LEU A 6 39.35 -10.61 -14.27
C LEU A 6 39.46 -12.10 -13.87
N ALA A 7 38.42 -12.69 -13.29
CA ALA A 7 38.21 -14.14 -13.35
C ALA A 7 36.71 -14.46 -13.43
N LEU A 8 36.28 -14.83 -14.64
CA LEU A 8 35.00 -15.45 -14.93
C LEU A 8 34.91 -16.83 -14.26
N LEU A 9 33.74 -17.19 -13.74
CA LEU A 9 33.31 -18.59 -13.70
C LEU A 9 31.85 -18.72 -14.16
N THR A 10 31.72 -19.10 -15.42
CA THR A 10 30.55 -19.67 -16.10
C THR A 10 30.47 -21.18 -15.85
N ALA A 11 29.30 -21.68 -15.45
CA ALA A 11 28.78 -23.04 -15.71
C ALA A 11 27.27 -23.08 -15.34
N ALA A 12 26.30 -23.23 -16.27
CA ALA A 12 25.92 -24.44 -17.04
C ALA A 12 25.12 -25.46 -16.17
N VAL A 13 23.99 -26.11 -16.52
CA VAL A 13 22.98 -26.16 -17.62
C VAL A 13 21.81 -27.06 -17.08
N LEU A 14 20.66 -27.10 -17.78
CA LEU A 14 19.58 -28.16 -17.86
C LEU A 14 18.37 -28.00 -16.91
N ALA A 15 17.16 -27.64 -17.33
CA ALA A 15 16.20 -28.20 -18.32
C ALA A 15 15.09 -29.05 -17.66
N SER A 16 13.83 -28.60 -17.75
CA SER A 16 12.63 -29.45 -17.68
C SER A 16 11.44 -28.69 -18.27
N ALA A 17 11.01 -29.11 -19.46
CA ALA A 17 9.75 -28.72 -20.08
C ALA A 17 8.61 -29.59 -19.52
N ALA A 18 7.47 -29.00 -19.16
CA ALA A 18 6.20 -29.69 -19.09
C ALA A 18 5.06 -28.70 -19.35
N ALA A 19 4.35 -28.95 -20.44
CA ALA A 19 3.26 -28.16 -20.97
C ALA A 19 1.93 -28.46 -20.26
N CYS A 20 1.02 -27.48 -20.20
CA CYS A 20 -0.40 -27.75 -20.42
C CYS A 20 -1.13 -26.50 -20.93
N SER A 21 -1.16 -26.36 -22.26
CA SER A 21 -2.06 -25.47 -22.96
C SER A 21 -3.48 -26.03 -22.88
N LYS A 22 -4.45 -25.25 -22.40
CA LYS A 22 -5.87 -25.58 -22.56
C LYS A 22 -6.49 -24.64 -23.58
N ALA A 23 -6.72 -25.19 -24.77
CA ALA A 23 -7.36 -24.53 -25.89
C ALA A 23 -8.89 -24.35 -25.66
N PRO A 24 -9.49 -23.29 -26.23
CA PRO A 24 -10.94 -23.01 -26.19
C PRO A 24 -11.73 -23.79 -27.26
N PRO A 25 -13.04 -24.00 -27.07
CA PRO A 25 -13.92 -24.55 -28.11
C PRO A 25 -14.36 -23.49 -29.15
N PRO A 26 -14.59 -23.90 -30.43
CA PRO A 26 -15.10 -23.07 -31.52
C PRO A 26 -16.64 -23.14 -31.68
N ASP A 27 -17.11 -22.44 -32.72
CA ASP A 27 -18.48 -22.25 -33.24
C ASP A 27 -19.32 -21.13 -32.59
N ALA A 28 -19.97 -20.21 -33.30
CA ALA A 28 -20.00 -19.85 -34.71
C ALA A 28 -20.84 -18.57 -34.90
N ALA A 29 -20.62 -17.94 -36.05
CA ALA A 29 -21.59 -17.21 -36.88
C ALA A 29 -21.63 -15.66 -36.83
N ALA A 30 -21.38 -15.13 -38.04
CA ALA A 30 -22.01 -13.98 -38.70
C ALA A 30 -21.38 -12.58 -38.56
N GLN A 31 -20.57 -12.23 -39.56
CA GLN A 31 -20.45 -10.90 -40.19
C GLN A 31 -21.80 -10.45 -40.80
N PRO A 32 -22.11 -9.14 -40.92
CA PRO A 32 -21.60 -8.37 -42.07
C PRO A 32 -21.20 -6.91 -41.80
N SER A 33 -20.60 -6.32 -42.83
CA SER A 33 -19.86 -5.06 -42.91
C SER A 33 -20.70 -3.77 -42.97
N ALA A 34 -19.97 -2.67 -42.69
CA ALA A 34 -20.00 -1.34 -43.35
C ALA A 34 -20.98 -0.26 -42.87
N SER A 35 -20.44 0.84 -42.30
CA SER A 35 -20.22 2.13 -42.98
C SER A 35 -19.91 3.25 -41.97
N ALA A 36 -18.94 4.12 -42.30
CA ALA A 36 -18.64 5.38 -41.61
C ALA A 36 -19.50 6.54 -42.17
N PRO A 37 -19.22 7.82 -41.83
CA PRO A 37 -19.43 8.49 -40.55
C PRO A 37 -20.51 9.59 -40.69
N THR A 38 -21.09 10.05 -39.57
CA THR A 38 -21.83 11.33 -39.54
C THR A 38 -21.44 12.11 -38.29
N SER A 39 -20.89 13.30 -38.53
CA SER A 39 -20.55 14.30 -37.52
C SER A 39 -21.80 14.74 -36.75
N GLY A 40 -21.75 14.61 -35.43
CA GLY A 40 -22.73 15.17 -34.50
C GLY A 40 -22.04 16.18 -33.58
N THR A 41 -22.48 17.42 -33.71
CA THR A 41 -22.01 18.64 -33.06
C THR A 41 -22.01 18.59 -31.53
N VAL A 42 -21.00 19.24 -30.95
CA VAL A 42 -20.77 19.57 -29.54
C VAL A 42 -21.96 20.23 -28.82
N SER A 43 -22.21 19.84 -27.58
CA SER A 43 -22.53 20.77 -26.47
C SER A 43 -22.67 20.03 -25.13
N GLY A 44 -21.89 20.49 -24.13
CA GLY A 44 -22.42 20.68 -22.78
C GLY A 44 -22.21 19.59 -21.74
N THR A 45 -21.30 19.90 -20.82
CA THR A 45 -21.29 19.53 -19.39
C THR A 45 -20.41 18.33 -19.00
N PRO A 46 -19.38 18.54 -18.15
CA PRO A 46 -18.59 17.45 -17.59
C PRO A 46 -19.45 16.58 -16.64
N PRO A 47 -19.33 15.25 -16.65
CA PRO A 47 -19.89 14.44 -15.57
C PRO A 47 -19.08 14.72 -14.30
N LEU A 48 -19.70 15.37 -13.31
CA LEU A 48 -19.27 15.23 -11.92
C LEU A 48 -19.29 13.74 -11.57
N PRO A 49 -18.27 13.17 -10.90
CA PRO A 49 -18.41 11.86 -10.32
C PRO A 49 -19.53 11.93 -9.27
N SER A 50 -20.67 11.33 -9.59
CA SER A 50 -21.74 11.08 -8.62
C SER A 50 -21.31 9.93 -7.72
N SER A 51 -20.51 10.23 -6.70
CA SER A 51 -20.31 9.34 -5.56
C SER A 51 -21.40 9.62 -4.52
N THR A 52 -22.65 9.31 -4.84
CA THR A 52 -23.70 9.15 -3.82
C THR A 52 -23.64 7.72 -3.30
N ALA A 53 -22.55 7.40 -2.60
CA ALA A 53 -22.55 6.25 -1.70
C ALA A 53 -23.24 6.68 -0.40
N THR A 54 -24.57 6.70 -0.39
CA THR A 54 -25.30 6.60 0.87
C THR A 54 -25.12 5.18 1.36
N ARG A 55 -23.97 4.90 1.99
CA ARG A 55 -23.76 3.68 2.74
C ARG A 55 -24.53 3.87 4.04
N ASP A 56 -25.57 3.08 4.20
CA ASP A 56 -26.29 2.88 5.46
C ASP A 56 -25.24 2.48 6.52
N GLU A 57 -24.80 3.47 7.30
CA GLU A 57 -23.80 3.30 8.34
C GLU A 57 -24.52 2.85 9.60
N ALA A 58 -24.59 1.53 9.80
CA ALA A 58 -24.75 1.00 11.14
C ALA A 58 -23.62 1.59 12.00
N PRO A 59 -23.87 2.03 13.25
CA PRO A 59 -22.82 2.57 14.10
C PRO A 59 -21.87 1.43 14.49
N GLY A 60 -20.88 1.18 13.63
CA GLY A 60 -19.71 0.38 13.92
C GLY A 60 -18.72 1.20 14.74
N ALA A 61 -17.84 0.53 15.47
CA ALA A 61 -16.75 1.19 16.18
C ALA A 61 -15.94 2.08 15.21
N SER A 62 -15.56 3.29 15.65
CA SER A 62 -14.75 4.23 14.88
C SER A 62 -13.40 4.49 15.54
N LEU A 63 -12.40 4.85 14.74
CA LEU A 63 -11.10 5.30 15.24
C LEU A 63 -11.21 6.73 15.78
N SER A 64 -10.43 7.03 16.82
CA SER A 64 -10.32 8.38 17.39
C SER A 64 -9.58 9.37 16.48
N ALA A 65 -8.78 8.87 15.53
CA ALA A 65 -8.07 9.66 14.53
C ALA A 65 -7.80 8.81 13.27
N ALA A 66 -7.69 9.47 12.11
CA ALA A 66 -7.22 8.81 10.89
C ALA A 66 -5.73 8.45 11.03
N LEU A 67 -5.32 7.35 10.40
CA LEU A 67 -3.96 6.83 10.42
C LEU A 67 -3.37 6.79 9.02
N SER A 68 -2.07 7.09 8.90
CA SER A 68 -1.29 6.82 7.69
C SER A 68 0.06 6.25 8.09
N LEU A 69 0.46 5.13 7.50
CA LEU A 69 1.76 4.49 7.71
C LEU A 69 2.46 4.38 6.36
N THR A 70 3.61 5.05 6.23
CA THR A 70 4.51 4.90 5.09
C THR A 70 5.79 4.22 5.53
N ALA A 71 6.07 3.06 4.94
CA ALA A 71 7.34 2.36 5.07
C ALA A 71 8.17 2.58 3.80
N SER A 72 9.38 3.11 3.93
CA SER A 72 10.27 3.41 2.80
C SER A 72 11.67 2.85 3.04
N GLY A 73 12.31 2.30 2.00
CA GLY A 73 13.72 1.88 2.04
C GLY A 73 13.90 0.36 1.94
N GLY A 74 14.95 -0.15 2.60
CA GLY A 74 15.43 -1.53 2.44
C GLY A 74 16.17 -1.77 1.12
N LEU A 75 16.69 -2.98 0.93
CA LEU A 75 17.62 -3.36 -0.16
C LEU A 75 17.11 -3.08 -1.59
N ALA A 76 15.79 -2.95 -1.78
CA ALA A 76 15.18 -2.67 -3.09
C ALA A 76 14.58 -1.26 -3.21
N GLY A 77 14.68 -0.42 -2.16
CA GLY A 77 14.17 0.96 -2.18
C GLY A 77 12.65 1.07 -2.33
N GLY A 78 11.89 0.09 -1.84
CA GLY A 78 10.44 0.06 -1.99
C GLY A 78 9.72 1.06 -1.07
N GLU A 79 8.49 1.41 -1.47
CA GLU A 79 7.53 2.16 -0.67
C GLU A 79 6.23 1.36 -0.49
N ASP A 80 5.72 1.35 0.73
CA ASP A 80 4.48 0.69 1.16
C ASP A 80 3.71 1.65 2.06
N THR A 81 2.58 2.16 1.57
CA THR A 81 1.75 3.13 2.27
C THR A 81 0.39 2.51 2.61
N ILE A 82 0.02 2.53 3.89
CA ILE A 82 -1.28 2.10 4.39
C ILE A 82 -1.99 3.33 4.95
N THR A 83 -3.20 3.62 4.48
CA THR A 83 -4.05 4.67 5.07
C THR A 83 -5.29 4.05 5.68
N VAL A 84 -5.73 4.58 6.81
CA VAL A 84 -6.95 4.15 7.51
C VAL A 84 -7.77 5.38 7.89
N ALA A 85 -8.99 5.43 7.39
CA ALA A 85 -9.96 6.46 7.71
C ALA A 85 -10.60 6.21 9.09
N VAL A 86 -11.24 7.23 9.66
CA VAL A 86 -11.88 7.16 10.99
C VAL A 86 -12.98 6.11 11.08
N ASP A 87 -13.63 5.78 9.96
CA ASP A 87 -14.65 4.74 9.84
C ASP A 87 -14.06 3.31 9.70
N GLY A 88 -12.73 3.19 9.81
CA GLY A 88 -12.01 1.93 9.67
C GLY A 88 -11.84 1.44 8.23
N ALA A 89 -12.22 2.21 7.20
CA ALA A 89 -11.82 1.89 5.83
C ALA A 89 -10.30 2.01 5.69
N TRP A 90 -9.67 1.04 5.03
CA TRP A 90 -8.24 1.11 4.77
C TRP A 90 -7.93 0.91 3.29
N SER A 91 -6.83 1.53 2.86
CA SER A 91 -6.20 1.28 1.56
C SER A 91 -4.70 1.09 1.76
N ARG A 92 -4.10 0.30 0.87
CA ARG A 92 -2.66 0.03 0.85
C ARG A 92 -2.15 0.19 -0.57
N ASP A 93 -1.17 1.07 -0.78
CA ASP A 93 -0.38 1.10 -2.01
C ASP A 93 0.99 0.49 -1.71
N ARG A 94 1.29 -0.62 -2.38
CA ARG A 94 2.63 -1.20 -2.38
C ARG A 94 3.19 -1.14 -3.79
N SER A 95 3.98 -0.11 -4.06
CA SER A 95 4.65 0.09 -5.35
C SER A 95 3.68 0.00 -6.54
N GLY A 96 2.53 0.67 -6.42
CA GLY A 96 1.47 0.72 -7.44
C GLY A 96 0.52 -0.48 -7.44
N LYS A 97 0.69 -1.44 -6.52
CA LYS A 97 -0.34 -2.44 -6.23
C LYS A 97 -1.24 -1.94 -5.12
N VAL A 98 -2.49 -1.64 -5.47
CA VAL A 98 -3.49 -1.13 -4.53
C VAL A 98 -4.31 -2.28 -3.95
N GLY A 99 -4.46 -2.29 -2.63
CA GLY A 99 -5.40 -3.13 -1.88
C GLY A 99 -6.31 -2.27 -1.01
N GLU A 100 -7.51 -2.75 -0.71
CA GLU A 100 -8.50 -2.02 0.08
C GLU A 100 -9.27 -2.98 0.99
N GLY A 101 -9.83 -2.46 2.07
CA GLY A 101 -10.68 -3.23 2.98
C GLY A 101 -11.25 -2.41 4.13
N ARG A 102 -11.71 -3.11 5.17
CA ARG A 102 -12.14 -2.50 6.43
C ARG A 102 -11.51 -3.20 7.62
N LEU A 103 -11.21 -2.43 8.66
CA LEU A 103 -10.84 -2.94 9.97
C LEU A 103 -12.04 -3.60 10.66
N ASN A 104 -11.77 -4.66 11.42
CA ASN A 104 -12.76 -5.21 12.34
C ASN A 104 -12.79 -4.41 13.66
N GLU A 105 -13.88 -4.51 14.42
CA GLU A 105 -14.09 -3.75 15.66
C GLU A 105 -13.02 -4.00 16.73
N ARG A 106 -12.49 -5.24 16.81
CA ARG A 106 -11.40 -5.58 17.73
C ARG A 106 -10.13 -4.80 17.39
N MET A 107 -9.81 -4.70 16.11
CA MET A 107 -8.65 -3.94 15.62
C MET A 107 -8.83 -2.44 15.89
N ILE A 108 -10.03 -1.90 15.65
CA ILE A 108 -10.35 -0.49 15.94
C ILE A 108 -10.18 -0.19 17.43
N THR A 109 -10.72 -1.06 18.30
CA THR A 109 -10.57 -0.92 19.75
C THR A 109 -9.10 -0.93 20.18
N ARG A 110 -8.31 -1.87 19.63
CA ARG A 110 -6.88 -1.99 19.94
C ARG A 110 -6.08 -0.78 19.48
N LEU A 111 -6.36 -0.28 18.27
CA LEU A 111 -5.72 0.92 17.74
C LEU A 111 -6.07 2.16 18.56
N ASN A 112 -7.33 2.33 19.00
CA ASN A 112 -7.71 3.45 19.86
C ASN A 112 -6.96 3.46 21.19
N VAL A 113 -6.74 2.29 21.81
CA VAL A 113 -5.92 2.18 23.02
C VAL A 113 -4.47 2.62 22.76
N LEU A 114 -3.87 2.18 21.66
CA LEU A 114 -2.48 2.51 21.32
C LEU A 114 -2.31 3.99 20.92
N ILE A 115 -3.29 4.57 20.22
CA ILE A 115 -3.30 5.99 19.84
C ILE A 115 -3.36 6.90 21.06
N ALA A 116 -4.14 6.50 22.07
CA ALA A 116 -4.28 7.25 23.32
C ALA A 116 -3.10 7.06 24.28
N ASP A 117 -2.19 6.14 23.98
CA ASP A 117 -1.05 5.83 24.84
C ASP A 117 0.00 6.97 24.78
N PRO A 118 0.35 7.59 25.92
CA PRO A 118 1.32 8.69 25.95
C PRO A 118 2.71 8.27 25.47
N GLY A 119 3.06 6.99 25.59
CA GLY A 119 4.30 6.42 25.08
C GLY A 119 4.46 6.60 23.58
N LEU A 120 3.37 6.73 22.79
CA LEU A 120 3.49 6.97 21.35
C LEU A 120 4.29 8.24 21.02
N ALA A 121 4.15 9.30 21.83
CA ALA A 121 4.88 10.55 21.66
C ALA A 121 6.39 10.41 21.93
N GLU A 122 6.77 9.49 22.80
CA GLU A 122 8.16 9.26 23.20
C GLU A 122 8.95 8.48 22.13
N GLY A 123 8.25 7.72 21.27
CA GLY A 123 8.85 6.81 20.29
C GLY A 123 9.08 7.37 18.89
N GLY A 124 8.59 8.59 18.61
CA GLY A 124 8.47 9.12 17.25
C GLY A 124 9.56 10.08 16.77
N ALA A 125 10.67 10.22 17.49
CA ALA A 125 11.67 11.25 17.22
C ALA A 125 12.86 10.74 16.38
N ALA A 126 12.62 10.34 15.12
CA ALA A 126 13.74 10.14 14.21
C ALA A 126 14.49 11.46 13.99
N LYS A 127 15.81 11.47 14.19
CA LYS A 127 16.69 12.61 13.95
C LYS A 127 16.65 13.00 12.46
N PRO A 128 16.38 14.28 12.14
CA PRO A 128 16.45 14.75 10.77
C PRO A 128 17.83 14.47 10.16
N GLY A 129 17.86 13.87 8.96
CA GLY A 129 19.10 13.65 8.21
C GLY A 129 19.82 12.33 8.48
N ALA A 130 19.31 11.45 9.35
CA ALA A 130 19.84 10.09 9.48
C ALA A 130 19.55 9.28 8.19
N GLN A 131 20.58 8.99 7.40
CA GLN A 131 20.49 8.19 6.19
C GLN A 131 21.03 6.79 6.44
N CYS A 132 20.16 5.78 6.31
CA CYS A 132 20.58 4.37 6.23
C CYS A 132 20.01 3.82 4.93
N PRO A 133 20.86 3.50 3.95
CA PRO A 133 20.42 2.94 2.69
C PRO A 133 19.78 1.56 2.87
N ASP A 134 20.26 0.78 3.85
CA ASP A 134 19.86 -0.62 4.01
C ASP A 134 18.69 -0.85 4.98
N MET A 135 18.22 0.19 5.70
CA MET A 135 17.13 0.05 6.67
C MET A 135 15.81 0.60 6.15
N ILE A 136 14.72 0.00 6.65
CA ILE A 136 13.35 0.52 6.47
C ILE A 136 13.15 1.68 7.45
N ARG A 137 12.58 2.77 6.94
CA ARG A 137 12.09 3.90 7.74
C ARG A 137 10.57 3.86 7.76
N TYR A 138 9.99 4.12 8.93
CA TYR A 138 8.55 4.23 9.09
C TYR A 138 8.18 5.66 9.42
N THR A 139 7.19 6.19 8.71
CA THR A 139 6.49 7.44 9.04
C THR A 139 5.06 7.07 9.37
N LEU A 140 4.65 7.30 10.62
CA LEU A 140 3.29 7.10 11.10
C LEU A 140 2.66 8.47 11.35
N THR A 141 1.53 8.75 10.71
CA THR A 141 0.70 9.91 10.98
C THR A 141 -0.56 9.47 11.73
N VAL A 142 -0.89 10.16 12.81
CA VAL A 142 -2.10 9.97 13.61
C VAL A 142 -2.80 11.33 13.74
N GLY A 143 -3.89 11.52 12.99
CA GLY A 143 -4.51 12.84 12.85
C GLY A 143 -3.50 13.85 12.31
N GLU A 144 -3.19 14.90 13.10
CA GLU A 144 -2.22 15.93 12.74
C GLU A 144 -0.79 15.64 13.22
N HIS A 145 -0.60 14.58 14.03
CA HIS A 145 0.70 14.24 14.60
C HIS A 145 1.46 13.27 13.69
N THR A 146 2.76 13.51 13.51
CA THR A 146 3.64 12.62 12.73
C THR A 146 4.78 12.11 13.59
N TYR A 147 4.96 10.80 13.59
CA TYR A 147 5.96 10.05 14.31
C TYR A 147 6.85 9.31 13.30
N ARG A 148 8.16 9.32 13.53
CA ARG A 148 9.12 8.66 12.63
C ARG A 148 10.01 7.73 13.42
N SER A 149 10.26 6.55 12.85
CA SER A 149 11.26 5.61 13.34
C SER A 149 12.15 5.11 12.21
N GLY A 150 13.37 4.71 12.54
CA GLY A 150 14.35 4.31 11.56
C GLY A 150 15.77 4.21 12.15
N CYS A 151 16.72 4.78 11.42
CA CYS A 151 18.17 4.67 11.60
C CYS A 151 18.77 4.88 12.99
N ASP A 152 18.06 5.63 13.82
CA ASP A 152 18.66 6.34 14.94
C ASP A 152 18.02 5.96 16.29
N GLY A 153 17.19 4.92 16.29
CA GLY A 153 16.65 4.30 17.49
C GLY A 153 15.65 3.20 17.17
N MET A 154 15.58 2.20 18.05
CA MET A 154 14.50 1.22 17.99
C MET A 154 13.18 1.94 18.30
N PRO A 155 12.13 1.75 17.49
CA PRO A 155 10.81 2.25 17.87
C PRO A 155 10.44 1.68 19.23
N ASN A 156 9.72 2.45 20.04
CA ASN A 156 9.16 1.89 21.26
C ASN A 156 8.03 0.90 20.95
N ASP A 157 7.62 0.15 21.98
CA ASP A 157 6.65 -0.93 21.83
C ASP A 157 5.29 -0.43 21.35
N VAL A 158 4.89 0.80 21.70
CA VAL A 158 3.62 1.39 21.27
C VAL A 158 3.63 1.67 19.77
N PHE A 159 4.68 2.34 19.27
CA PHE A 159 4.85 2.60 17.84
C PHE A 159 4.90 1.28 17.06
N ALA A 160 5.70 0.31 17.54
CA ALA A 160 5.83 -1.00 16.91
C ALA A 160 4.48 -1.73 16.86
N ALA A 161 3.72 -1.71 17.95
CA ALA A 161 2.39 -2.32 18.01
C ALA A 161 1.42 -1.68 17.00
N ILE A 162 1.42 -0.37 16.82
CA ILE A 162 0.56 0.28 15.80
C ILE A 162 0.95 -0.20 14.40
N VAL A 163 2.24 -0.20 14.09
CA VAL A 163 2.75 -0.68 12.80
C VAL A 163 2.32 -2.11 12.53
N ASP A 164 2.45 -3.01 13.50
CA ASP A 164 2.08 -4.41 13.35
C ASP A 164 0.57 -4.58 13.11
N ASN A 165 -0.28 -3.89 13.88
CA ASN A 165 -1.74 -3.97 13.69
C ASN A 165 -2.16 -3.43 12.32
N LEU A 166 -1.54 -2.35 11.82
CA LEU A 166 -1.83 -1.82 10.49
C LEU A 166 -1.41 -2.78 9.37
N ARG A 167 -0.25 -3.44 9.51
CA ARG A 167 0.24 -4.38 8.50
C ARG A 167 -0.52 -5.70 8.52
N GLU A 168 -0.95 -6.16 9.69
CA GLU A 168 -1.85 -7.31 9.85
C GLU A 168 -3.22 -7.03 9.21
N ALA A 169 -3.76 -5.84 9.41
CA ALA A 169 -5.05 -5.47 8.82
C ALA A 169 -5.03 -5.38 7.28
N ALA A 170 -3.88 -5.04 6.70
CA ALA A 170 -3.72 -4.79 5.27
C ALA A 170 -2.92 -5.88 4.54
N SER A 171 -2.76 -7.08 5.13
CA SER A 171 -2.08 -8.24 4.53
C SER A 171 -2.97 -8.99 3.55
#